data_AF-A0A212F858-F1
#
_entry.id   AF-A0A212F858-F1
#
_cell.length_a   1.000
_cell.length_b   1.000
_cell.length_c   1.000
_cell.angle_alpha   90.00
_cell.angle_beta   90.00
_cell.angle_gamma   90.00
#
_symmetry.space_group_name_H-M   'P 1'
#
loop_
_entity.id
_entity.type
_entity.pdbx_description
1 polymer ?
#
loop_
_entity_poly.entity_id
_entity_poly.type
_entity_poly.pdbx_seq_one_letter_code
_entity_poly.pdbx_strand_id
1 'polypeptide(L)'
;MSDQVIPRFRNVFTDITGGIMTHQTLGDCAHQEMAMMDCMESYGFDRGLLNCKLEMDDYHECRAKTKQFLRFMALRRERDRKIACGELTGDNKYMSPKLDSF
;
A
#
# COMPACT_ATOMS: atom_id res chain seq x y z
N MET A 1 -6.78 -8.96 -3.93
CA MET A 1 -6.68 -9.77 -5.16
C MET A 1 -8.00 -9.93 -5.93
N SER A 2 -9.09 -9.25 -5.54
CA SER A 2 -10.38 -9.25 -6.27
C SER A 2 -10.52 -8.09 -7.27
N ASP A 3 -9.61 -7.11 -7.24
CA ASP A 3 -9.74 -5.87 -8.03
C ASP A 3 -9.19 -5.99 -9.47
N GLN A 4 -8.45 -7.05 -9.79
CA GLN A 4 -7.82 -7.28 -11.12
C GLN A 4 -8.13 -8.70 -11.65
N VAL A 5 -9.38 -9.13 -11.48
CA VAL A 5 -9.84 -10.43 -11.94
C VAL A 5 -10.06 -10.37 -13.45
N ILE A 6 -9.38 -11.23 -14.21
CA ILE A 6 -9.76 -11.51 -15.59
C ILE A 6 -11.22 -12.00 -15.54
N PRO A 7 -12.19 -11.26 -16.11
CA PRO A 7 -13.58 -11.61 -15.96
C PRO A 7 -13.83 -12.98 -16.56
N ARG A 8 -14.33 -13.91 -15.73
CA ARG A 8 -14.66 -15.28 -16.15
C ARG A 8 -15.64 -15.30 -17.34
N PHE A 9 -16.46 -14.27 -17.46
CA PHE A 9 -17.32 -14.02 -18.61
C PHE A 9 -16.94 -12.66 -19.21
N ARG A 10 -16.27 -12.66 -20.36
CA ARG A 10 -15.95 -11.43 -21.10
C ARG A 10 -17.22 -10.93 -21.79
N ASN A 11 -17.75 -9.80 -21.31
CA ASN A 11 -18.87 -9.09 -21.93
C ASN A 11 -18.63 -7.57 -21.88
N VAL A 12 -19.42 -6.82 -22.66
CA VAL A 12 -19.28 -5.36 -22.81
C VAL A 12 -19.30 -4.62 -21.47
N PHE A 13 -20.08 -5.11 -20.50
CA PHE A 13 -20.14 -4.53 -19.17
C PHE A 13 -18.86 -4.76 -18.36
N THR A 14 -18.26 -5.95 -18.43
CA THR A 14 -16.98 -6.24 -17.76
C THR A 14 -15.80 -5.51 -18.38
N ASP A 15 -15.82 -5.28 -19.70
CA ASP A 15 -14.76 -4.54 -20.41
C ASP A 15 -14.79 -3.04 -20.08
N ILE A 16 -15.99 -2.44 -20.00
CA ILE A 16 -16.15 -1.01 -19.69
C ILE A 16 -15.84 -0.73 -18.21
N THR A 17 -16.22 -1.64 -17.30
CA THR A 17 -16.07 -1.42 -15.86
C THR A 17 -14.74 -1.92 -15.29
N GLY A 18 -13.96 -2.70 -16.06
CA GLY A 18 -12.68 -3.27 -15.63
C GLY A 18 -11.63 -2.24 -15.21
N GLY A 19 -11.58 -1.08 -15.90
CA GLY A 19 -10.63 -0.01 -15.59
C GLY A 19 -11.02 0.92 -14.43
N ILE A 20 -12.22 0.76 -13.85
CA ILE A 20 -12.72 1.64 -12.78
C ILE A 20 -12.04 1.33 -11.43
N MET A 21 -11.61 0.07 -11.23
CA MET A 21 -11.01 -0.38 -9.97
C MET A 21 -9.47 -0.36 -9.99
N THR A 22 -8.85 -0.03 -11.12
CA THR A 22 -7.39 -0.02 -11.29
C THR A 22 -6.82 1.37 -11.02
N HIS A 23 -5.62 1.46 -10.44
CA HIS A 23 -4.90 2.72 -10.23
C HIS A 23 -4.06 3.14 -11.47
N GLN A 24 -4.11 2.36 -12.55
CA GLN A 24 -3.30 2.50 -13.78
C GLN A 24 -3.37 3.86 -14.48
N THR A 25 -4.43 4.66 -14.29
CA THR A 25 -4.58 5.95 -14.98
C THR A 25 -4.12 7.15 -14.17
N LEU A 26 -4.19 7.15 -12.82
CA LEU A 26 -3.82 8.30 -11.97
C LEU A 26 -3.96 8.01 -10.44
N GLY A 27 -3.48 6.88 -9.94
CA GLY A 27 -3.55 6.57 -8.49
C GLY A 27 -2.20 6.68 -7.75
N ASP A 28 -2.24 7.07 -6.46
CA ASP A 28 -1.08 7.10 -5.56
C ASP A 28 -0.31 5.77 -5.48
N CYS A 29 -0.97 4.66 -5.83
CA CYS A 29 -0.42 3.31 -5.82
C CYS A 29 -0.12 2.72 -7.20
N ALA A 30 -0.15 3.54 -8.26
CA ALA A 30 0.05 3.07 -9.64
C ALA A 30 1.40 2.39 -9.83
N HIS A 31 2.47 2.88 -9.18
CA HIS A 31 3.79 2.28 -9.28
C HIS A 31 3.84 0.86 -8.70
N GLN A 32 3.29 0.66 -7.49
CA GLN A 32 3.21 -0.64 -6.84
C GLN A 32 2.28 -1.59 -7.60
N GLU A 33 1.19 -1.06 -8.17
CA GLU A 33 0.29 -1.82 -9.02
C GLU A 33 1.02 -2.34 -10.27
N MET A 34 1.77 -1.48 -10.97
CA MET A 34 2.54 -1.85 -12.15
C MET A 34 3.62 -2.89 -11.81
N ALA A 35 4.37 -2.71 -10.71
CA ALA A 35 5.38 -3.68 -10.28
C ALA A 35 4.79 -5.07 -9.99
N MET A 36 3.61 -5.12 -9.36
CA MET A 36 2.89 -6.37 -9.14
C MET A 36 2.42 -7.00 -10.46
N MET A 37 1.90 -6.19 -11.39
CA MET A 37 1.45 -6.65 -12.70
C MET A 37 2.61 -7.23 -13.54
N ASP A 38 3.75 -6.54 -13.59
CA ASP A 38 4.94 -6.99 -14.31
C ASP A 38 5.45 -8.34 -13.76
N CYS A 39 5.44 -8.49 -12.43
CA CYS A 39 5.79 -9.77 -11.82
C CYS A 39 4.79 -10.88 -12.17
N MET A 40 3.48 -10.61 -12.06
CA MET A 40 2.45 -11.59 -12.39
C MET A 40 2.45 -11.99 -13.87
N GLU A 41 2.74 -11.05 -14.78
CA GLU A 41 2.89 -11.32 -16.20
C GLU A 41 4.04 -12.29 -16.47
N SER A 42 5.18 -12.11 -15.77
CA SER A 42 6.36 -12.95 -15.95
C SER A 42 6.18 -14.40 -15.50
N TYR A 43 5.43 -14.65 -14.42
CA TYR A 43 5.25 -16.00 -13.84
C TYR A 43 3.91 -16.65 -14.20
N GLY A 44 2.93 -15.87 -14.66
CA GLY A 44 1.55 -16.30 -14.81
C GLY A 44 0.80 -16.43 -13.48
N PHE A 45 -0.52 -16.67 -13.54
CA PHE A 45 -1.38 -16.62 -12.36
C PHE A 45 -0.95 -17.59 -11.25
N ASP A 46 -0.87 -18.90 -11.54
CA ASP A 46 -0.65 -19.91 -10.48
C ASP A 46 0.69 -19.74 -9.74
N ARG A 47 1.77 -19.44 -10.46
CA ARG A 47 3.11 -19.25 -9.87
C ARG A 47 3.29 -17.85 -9.32
N GLY A 48 2.66 -16.84 -9.92
CA GLY A 48 2.70 -15.45 -9.47
C GLY A 48 2.16 -15.28 -8.05
N LEU A 49 1.15 -16.08 -7.64
CA LEU A 49 0.63 -16.04 -6.27
C LEU A 49 1.67 -16.34 -5.19
N LEU A 50 2.65 -17.18 -5.51
CA LEU A 50 3.71 -17.55 -4.58
C LEU A 50 4.94 -16.67 -4.77
N ASN A 51 5.33 -16.43 -6.02
CA ASN A 51 6.58 -15.77 -6.35
C ASN A 51 6.49 -14.24 -6.23
N CYS A 52 5.34 -13.63 -6.53
CA CYS A 52 5.13 -12.17 -6.51
C CYS A 52 4.53 -11.68 -5.19
N LYS A 53 4.75 -12.44 -4.10
CA LYS A 53 4.13 -12.14 -2.81
C LYS A 53 4.54 -10.77 -2.27
N LEU A 54 5.79 -10.38 -2.46
CA LEU A 54 6.31 -9.11 -1.96
C LEU A 54 5.60 -7.93 -2.65
N GLU A 55 5.53 -7.97 -3.97
CA GLU A 55 4.93 -6.94 -4.80
C GLU A 55 3.41 -6.84 -4.55
N MET A 56 2.75 -7.99 -4.36
CA MET A 56 1.36 -8.02 -3.92
C MET A 56 1.15 -7.41 -2.53
N ASP A 57 2.01 -7.76 -1.57
CA ASP A 57 1.93 -7.25 -0.20
C ASP A 57 2.19 -5.74 -0.16
N ASP A 58 3.08 -5.22 -1.01
CA ASP A 58 3.39 -3.79 -1.12
C ASP A 58 2.25 -3.01 -1.79
N TYR A 59 1.63 -3.56 -2.84
CA TYR A 59 0.41 -2.97 -3.42
C TYR A 59 -0.74 -2.98 -2.41
N HIS A 60 -0.90 -4.07 -1.66
CA HIS A 60 -1.89 -4.18 -0.60
C HIS A 60 -1.63 -3.18 0.54
N GLU A 61 -0.38 -2.99 0.95
CA GLU A 61 0.01 -1.97 1.91
C GLU A 61 -0.32 -0.58 1.39
N CYS A 62 0.03 -0.29 0.14
CA CYS A 62 -0.21 1.02 -0.44
C CYS A 62 -1.70 1.40 -0.44
N ARG A 63 -2.59 0.45 -0.76
CA ARG A 63 -4.04 0.69 -0.76
C ARG A 63 -4.61 0.80 0.65
N ALA A 64 -4.20 -0.07 1.57
CA ALA A 64 -4.80 -0.17 2.90
C ALA A 64 -4.14 0.73 3.95
N LYS A 65 -2.92 1.21 3.69
CA LYS A 65 -2.03 1.99 4.58
C LYS A 65 -1.92 1.42 6.01
N THR A 66 -2.09 0.09 6.15
CA THR A 66 -2.23 -0.54 7.46
C THR A 66 -0.91 -0.52 8.23
N LYS A 67 0.20 -0.88 7.59
CA LYS A 67 1.52 -0.87 8.23
C LYS A 67 1.94 0.55 8.56
N GLN A 68 1.75 1.50 7.63
CA GLN A 68 2.00 2.92 7.87
C GLN A 68 1.22 3.46 9.08
N PHE A 69 -0.07 3.15 9.18
CA PHE A 69 -0.91 3.58 10.30
C PHE A 69 -0.45 2.98 11.64
N LEU A 70 -0.13 1.68 11.67
CA LEU A 70 0.38 1.02 12.87
C LEU A 70 1.71 1.62 13.33
N ARG A 71 2.63 1.90 12.39
CA ARG A 71 3.89 2.61 12.65
C ARG A 71 3.63 3.98 13.25
N PHE A 72 2.71 4.76 12.69
CA PHE A 72 2.33 6.07 13.22
C PHE A 72 1.80 5.97 14.66
N MET A 73 0.93 5.00 14.94
CA MET A 73 0.37 4.80 16.28
C MET A 73 1.44 4.40 17.30
N ALA A 74 2.41 3.57 16.91
CA ALA A 74 3.54 3.20 17.76
C ALA A 74 4.43 4.40 18.09
N LEU A 75 4.80 5.20 17.06
CA LEU A 75 5.57 6.43 17.23
C LEU A 75 4.86 7.43 18.14
N ARG A 76 3.55 7.59 17.95
CA ARG A 76 2.70 8.46 18.78
C ARG A 76 2.71 8.02 20.25
N ARG A 77 2.59 6.71 20.50
CA ARG A 77 2.63 6.14 21.86
C ARG A 77 3.96 6.42 22.56
N GLU A 78 5.09 6.18 21.88
CA GLU A 78 6.42 6.46 22.45
C GLU A 78 6.63 7.95 22.71
N ARG A 79 6.15 8.82 21.82
CA ARG A 79 6.19 10.27 22.01
C ARG A 79 5.41 10.69 23.25
N ASP A 80 4.18 10.20 23.42
CA ASP A 80 3.34 10.53 24.56
C ASP A 80 3.96 10.02 25.87
N ARG A 81 4.60 8.83 25.85
CA ARG A 81 5.38 8.31 26.98
C ARG A 81 6.53 9.26 27.36
N LYS A 82 7.35 9.69 26.38
CA LYS A 82 8.48 10.59 26.62
C LYS A 82 8.06 11.98 27.11
N ILE A 83 6.91 12.48 26.66
CA ILE A 83 6.31 13.72 27.18
C ILE A 83 5.90 13.54 28.65
N ALA A 84 5.28 12.41 29.00
CA ALA A 84 4.88 12.11 30.38
C ALA A 84 6.10 11.95 31.31
N CYS A 85 7.21 11.38 30.84
CA CYS A 85 8.46 11.28 31.58
C CYS A 85 9.23 12.61 31.68
N GLY A 86 8.81 13.65 30.96
CA GLY A 86 9.50 14.94 30.93
C GLY A 86 10.79 14.96 30.08
N GLU A 87 11.05 13.93 29.28
CA GLU A 87 12.21 13.86 28.36
C GLU A 87 12.02 14.77 27.13
N LEU A 88 10.78 14.91 26.67
CA LEU A 88 10.42 15.78 25.54
C LEU A 88 9.69 17.04 26.04
N THR A 89 10.36 18.19 25.90
CA THR A 89 9.90 19.48 26.44
C THR A 89 9.83 20.56 25.35
N GLY A 90 8.92 21.53 25.53
CA GLY A 90 8.78 22.67 24.62
C GLY A 90 8.46 22.28 23.18
N ASP A 91 9.16 22.92 22.24
CA ASP A 91 8.96 22.77 20.79
C ASP A 91 9.35 21.38 20.26
N ASN A 92 10.17 20.63 21.02
CA ASN A 92 10.59 19.29 20.63
C ASN A 92 9.47 18.23 20.76
N LYS A 93 8.32 18.58 21.38
CA LYS A 93 7.19 17.65 21.57
C LYS A 93 6.51 17.25 20.25
N TYR A 94 6.59 18.09 19.24
CA TYR A 94 5.93 17.90 17.94
C TYR A 94 6.90 18.25 16.82
N MET A 95 7.69 17.27 16.39
CA MET A 95 8.56 17.40 15.23
C MET A 95 7.89 16.77 14.01
N SER A 96 8.03 17.40 12.85
CA SER A 96 7.66 16.75 11.59
C SER A 96 8.59 15.55 11.35
N PRO A 97 8.05 14.42 10.86
CA PRO A 97 8.89 13.32 10.40
C PRO A 97 9.85 13.83 9.33
N LYS A 98 11.07 13.31 9.32
CA LYS A 98 12.01 13.60 8.23
C LYS A 98 11.43 13.08 6.91
N LEU A 99 11.72 13.77 5.81
CA LEU A 99 11.18 13.44 4.49
C LEU A 99 11.56 12.01 4.02
N ASP A 100 12.61 11.41 4.59
CA ASP A 100 13.11 10.06 4.32
C ASP A 100 12.45 8.95 5.16
N SER A 101 11.44 9.27 5.98
CA SER A 101 10.81 8.30 6.90
C SER A 101 9.69 7.45 6.27
N PHE A 102 9.82 7.14 4.98
CA PHE A 102 8.98 6.16 4.28
C PHE A 102 9.15 4.74 4.84
#